data_AF-A0A2S2QAX4-F1
#
_entry.id   AF-A0A2S2QAX4-F1
#
_cell.length_a   1.000
_cell.length_b   1.000
_cell.length_c   1.000
_cell.angle_alpha   90.00
_cell.angle_beta   90.00
_cell.angle_gamma   90.00
#
_symmetry.space_group_name_H-M   'P 1'
#
loop_
_entity.id
_entity.type
_entity.pdbx_description
1 polymer ?
#
loop_
_entity_poly.entity_id
_entity_poly.type
_entity_poly.pdbx_seq_one_letter_code
_entity_poly.pdbx_strand_id
1 'polypeptide(L)'
;MFNLNSLFRSLPTVTSIMPVRYRARKCTRDRKEKINKKNRAANLAKARKYIPILKKKQLDKSSRTIETFPWRAPSDDVYIGLFYQMRKYTFLDAILAHKELHHPSMINVPDAPLNVRLEMDLTTDKKNKFVDKYHKIIELPYPYDHGEDRTILAFCESTKMMEEARNAGAMLVGGKDVIKSIERGLTVLPDFQYVLAHPDILTELPAIRGLLRKRYPTLQNGLLTLDLVGMIKHYIKGIKYNMQVDPYDETLGIVEMKIGQLSDDPTHLVENFETLFKDIMTKAPKKSKPSPFIIRCLTQTPSSKEKLNIDLSPFVKKEEEEESDSDSDDEDESNKKIRI
;
A
#
# COMPACT_ATOMS: atom_id res chain seq x y z
N MET A 1 46.42 38.14 -21.16
CA MET A 1 46.15 38.21 -19.71
C MET A 1 45.47 39.54 -19.42
N PHE A 2 44.16 39.53 -19.16
CA PHE A 2 43.43 40.68 -18.58
C PHE A 2 42.67 40.16 -17.36
N ASN A 3 42.96 40.78 -16.22
CA ASN A 3 42.71 40.24 -14.88
C ASN A 3 41.35 40.73 -14.36
N LEU A 4 40.43 39.78 -14.09
CA LEU A 4 39.04 39.98 -13.69
C LEU A 4 38.88 40.27 -12.18
N ASN A 5 39.59 41.27 -11.65
CA ASN A 5 39.58 41.60 -10.21
C ASN A 5 39.12 43.03 -9.91
N SER A 6 38.01 43.48 -10.50
CA SER A 6 37.42 44.79 -10.17
C SER A 6 35.89 44.81 -9.99
N LEU A 7 35.26 43.67 -9.63
CA LEU A 7 33.82 43.58 -9.42
C LEU A 7 33.40 43.20 -7.99
N PHE A 8 34.15 43.65 -6.98
CA PHE A 8 33.67 43.66 -5.59
C PHE A 8 33.71 45.09 -5.05
N ARG A 9 32.71 45.88 -5.45
CA ARG A 9 32.37 47.12 -4.77
C ARG A 9 31.37 46.78 -3.67
N SER A 10 31.86 46.89 -2.43
CA SER A 10 31.13 46.87 -1.17
C SER A 10 29.74 47.49 -1.26
N LEU A 11 28.68 46.71 -1.02
CA LEU A 11 27.37 47.23 -0.64
C LEU A 11 27.32 47.28 0.90
N PRO A 12 26.94 48.42 1.49
CA PRO A 12 27.02 48.62 2.92
C PRO A 12 25.92 47.82 3.63
N THR A 13 26.32 47.05 4.63
CA THR A 13 25.49 46.76 5.79
C THR A 13 25.19 48.08 6.49
N VAL A 14 23.93 48.50 6.57
CA VAL A 14 23.33 49.21 7.72
C VAL A 14 21.81 49.32 7.46
N THR A 15 21.10 48.89 8.49
CA THR A 15 19.68 48.99 8.78
C THR A 15 19.04 50.35 8.42
N SER A 16 18.00 50.34 7.59
CA SER A 16 16.97 51.39 7.63
C SER A 16 15.57 50.81 7.34
N ILE A 17 15.08 49.98 8.27
CA ILE A 17 13.66 49.66 8.34
C ILE A 17 12.95 50.87 8.96
N MET A 18 12.25 51.62 8.10
CA MET A 18 11.03 52.41 8.37
C MET A 18 11.09 53.71 9.19
N PRO A 19 11.03 54.87 8.52
CA PRO A 19 10.44 56.08 9.10
C PRO A 19 9.06 56.44 8.50
N VAL A 20 8.61 55.76 7.43
CA VAL A 20 7.38 56.17 6.71
C VAL A 20 6.08 55.70 7.41
N ARG A 21 6.14 54.72 8.31
CA ARG A 21 4.93 54.20 8.99
C ARG A 21 4.40 55.09 10.12
N TYR A 22 5.11 56.12 10.54
CA TYR A 22 4.78 56.90 11.74
C TYR A 22 3.98 58.19 11.50
N ARG A 23 3.54 58.45 10.27
CA ARG A 23 2.88 59.73 9.90
C ARG A 23 1.35 59.75 10.11
N ALA A 24 0.72 58.62 10.42
CA ALA A 24 -0.73 58.50 10.58
C ALA A 24 -1.16 58.29 12.04
N ARG A 25 -2.29 58.90 12.45
CA ARG A 25 -2.85 58.75 13.82
C ARG A 25 -3.11 57.27 14.15
N LYS A 26 -2.93 56.87 15.42
CA LYS A 26 -3.08 55.48 15.89
C LYS A 26 -4.40 54.82 15.42
N CYS A 27 -5.53 55.52 15.52
CA CYS A 27 -6.84 55.03 15.08
C CYS A 27 -6.92 54.70 13.59
N THR A 28 -6.27 55.47 12.71
CA THR A 28 -6.30 55.19 11.26
C THR A 28 -5.42 54.00 10.91
N ARG A 29 -4.30 53.79 11.62
CA ARG A 29 -3.47 52.58 11.49
C ARG A 29 -4.24 51.33 11.91
N ASP A 30 -4.86 51.34 13.09
CA ASP A 30 -5.61 50.19 13.61
C ASP A 30 -6.80 49.83 12.71
N ARG A 31 -7.48 50.84 12.14
CA ARG A 31 -8.55 50.64 11.14
C ARG A 31 -8.01 49.98 9.87
N LYS A 32 -6.88 50.44 9.34
CA LYS A 32 -6.25 49.89 8.13
C LYS A 32 -5.73 48.46 8.36
N GLU A 33 -5.16 48.18 9.53
CA GLU A 33 -4.73 46.83 9.92
C GLU A 33 -5.91 45.85 10.00
N LYS A 34 -7.04 46.27 10.61
CA LYS A 34 -8.27 45.46 10.64
C LYS A 34 -8.79 45.16 9.22
N ILE A 35 -8.80 46.16 8.33
CA ILE A 35 -9.21 45.98 6.93
C ILE A 35 -8.26 45.03 6.21
N ASN A 36 -6.94 45.20 6.36
CA ASN A 36 -5.94 44.33 5.75
C ASN A 36 -6.06 42.89 6.26
N LYS A 37 -6.33 42.68 7.55
CA LYS A 37 -6.56 41.34 8.12
C LYS A 37 -7.83 40.69 7.56
N LYS A 38 -8.92 41.44 7.41
CA LYS A 38 -10.15 40.98 6.75
C LYS A 38 -9.91 40.64 5.28
N ASN A 39 -9.24 41.51 4.53
CA ASN A 39 -8.91 41.29 3.12
C ASN A 39 -7.99 40.09 2.93
N ARG A 40 -6.99 39.91 3.81
CA ARG A 40 -6.10 38.74 3.79
C ARG A 40 -6.87 37.46 4.06
N ALA A 41 -7.79 37.46 5.04
CA ALA A 41 -8.64 36.31 5.32
C ALA A 41 -9.59 35.99 4.15
N ALA A 42 -10.21 37.02 3.54
CA ALA A 42 -11.08 36.87 2.38
C ALA A 42 -10.32 36.36 1.15
N ASN A 43 -9.10 36.85 0.90
CA ASN A 43 -8.24 36.38 -0.18
C ASN A 43 -7.77 34.94 0.06
N LEU A 44 -7.46 34.57 1.30
CA LEU A 44 -7.13 33.19 1.67
C LEU A 44 -8.34 32.25 1.45
N ALA A 45 -9.54 32.70 1.80
CA ALA A 45 -10.78 31.96 1.57
C ALA A 45 -11.13 31.83 0.08
N LYS A 46 -10.90 32.87 -0.74
CA LYS A 46 -11.04 32.81 -2.20
C LYS A 46 -10.00 31.88 -2.84
N ALA A 47 -8.75 31.93 -2.39
CA ALA A 47 -7.70 31.01 -2.81
C ALA A 47 -8.02 29.55 -2.46
N ARG A 48 -8.70 29.30 -1.33
CA ARG A 48 -9.18 27.96 -0.96
C ARG A 48 -10.33 27.46 -1.84
N LYS A 49 -11.19 28.35 -2.34
CA LYS A 49 -12.32 28.01 -3.25
C LYS A 49 -11.86 27.78 -4.69
N TYR A 50 -10.78 28.43 -5.11
CA TYR A 50 -10.20 28.22 -6.44
C TYR A 50 -9.36 26.95 -6.45
N ILE A 51 -9.96 25.84 -6.89
CA ILE A 51 -9.19 24.68 -7.30
C ILE A 51 -8.45 25.09 -8.58
N PRO A 52 -7.10 25.07 -8.62
CA PRO A 52 -6.36 25.41 -9.83
C PRO A 52 -6.85 24.53 -10.99
N ILE A 53 -7.05 25.10 -12.18
CA ILE A 53 -7.45 24.36 -13.38
C ILE A 53 -6.53 23.15 -13.63
N LEU A 54 -5.25 23.25 -13.26
CA LEU A 54 -4.26 22.17 -13.29
C LEU A 54 -4.62 20.98 -12.37
N LYS A 55 -5.14 21.22 -11.16
CA LYS A 55 -5.59 20.15 -10.26
C LYS A 55 -6.84 19.45 -10.79
N LYS A 56 -7.75 20.19 -11.45
CA LYS A 56 -8.93 19.60 -12.10
C LYS A 56 -8.55 18.68 -13.27
N LYS A 57 -7.66 19.13 -14.16
CA LYS A 57 -7.09 18.30 -15.24
C LYS A 57 -6.27 17.10 -14.74
N GLN A 58 -5.77 17.14 -13.51
CA GLN A 58 -5.09 16.01 -12.87
C GLN A 58 -6.09 14.98 -12.36
N LEU A 59 -7.19 15.40 -11.72
CA LEU A 59 -8.30 14.53 -11.34
C LEU A 59 -8.93 13.82 -12.56
N ASP A 60 -9.05 14.50 -13.69
CA ASP A 60 -9.54 13.90 -14.96
C ASP A 60 -8.59 12.82 -15.54
N LYS A 61 -7.37 12.67 -15.00
CA LYS A 61 -6.41 11.63 -15.39
C LYS A 61 -6.42 10.41 -14.46
N SER A 62 -7.14 10.46 -13.33
CA SER A 62 -7.23 9.30 -12.43
C SER A 62 -7.96 8.16 -13.14
N SER A 63 -7.59 6.91 -12.86
CA SER A 63 -8.25 5.77 -13.52
C SER A 63 -9.73 5.64 -13.14
N ARG A 64 -10.14 6.25 -12.02
CA ARG A 64 -11.53 6.29 -11.52
C ARG A 64 -12.51 7.03 -12.41
N THR A 65 -12.09 8.09 -13.12
CA THR A 65 -13.01 8.86 -13.98
C THR A 65 -13.51 8.04 -15.15
N ILE A 66 -12.82 6.95 -15.51
CA ILE A 66 -13.25 6.03 -16.56
C ILE A 66 -14.55 5.33 -16.15
N GLU A 67 -14.82 5.03 -14.88
CA GLU A 67 -15.94 4.13 -14.50
C GLU A 67 -17.14 4.79 -13.83
N THR A 68 -17.03 6.06 -13.40
CA THR A 68 -18.22 6.87 -13.07
C THR A 68 -19.05 7.19 -14.32
N PHE A 69 -18.52 6.90 -15.51
CA PHE A 69 -19.27 7.00 -16.75
C PHE A 69 -20.30 5.86 -16.83
N PRO A 70 -21.59 6.12 -17.09
CA PRO A 70 -22.60 5.08 -17.22
C PRO A 70 -22.37 4.28 -18.51
N TRP A 71 -21.47 3.30 -18.42
CA TRP A 71 -21.12 2.43 -19.53
C TRP A 71 -22.34 1.66 -20.01
N ARG A 72 -22.49 1.57 -21.34
CA ARG A 72 -23.55 0.76 -21.96
C ARG A 72 -23.14 -0.71 -21.94
N ALA A 73 -24.12 -1.59 -21.75
CA ALA A 73 -23.94 -3.01 -22.05
C ALA A 73 -23.83 -3.19 -23.57
N PRO A 74 -22.94 -4.07 -24.06
CA PRO A 74 -22.86 -4.38 -25.48
C PRO A 74 -24.16 -5.04 -25.94
N SER A 75 -24.74 -4.52 -27.02
CA SER A 75 -25.93 -5.11 -27.65
C SER A 75 -25.57 -6.24 -28.61
N ASP A 76 -24.40 -6.13 -29.23
CA ASP A 76 -23.90 -7.04 -30.25
C ASP A 76 -22.59 -7.68 -29.77
N ASP A 77 -22.23 -8.82 -30.37
CA ASP A 77 -20.98 -9.53 -30.05
C ASP A 77 -19.74 -8.72 -30.45
N VAL A 78 -19.85 -7.89 -31.49
CA VAL A 78 -18.78 -7.02 -31.98
C VAL A 78 -19.14 -5.57 -31.67
N TYR A 79 -18.35 -4.96 -30.80
CA TYR A 79 -18.58 -3.58 -30.36
C TYR A 79 -17.27 -2.84 -30.13
N ILE A 80 -17.32 -1.51 -30.22
CA ILE A 80 -16.16 -0.65 -30.00
C ILE A 80 -15.95 -0.48 -28.49
N GLY A 81 -14.96 -1.19 -27.92
CA GLY A 81 -14.71 -1.24 -26.47
C GLY A 81 -14.59 0.13 -25.77
N LEU A 82 -14.25 1.20 -26.47
CA LEU A 82 -14.19 2.57 -25.93
C LEU A 82 -15.54 3.10 -25.41
N PHE A 83 -16.68 2.57 -25.86
CA PHE A 83 -18.02 3.09 -25.53
C PHE A 83 -18.86 2.16 -24.65
N TYR A 84 -18.30 1.02 -24.27
CA TYR A 84 -19.00 -0.05 -23.56
C TYR A 84 -18.22 -0.48 -22.33
N GLN A 85 -18.90 -1.13 -21.41
CA GLN A 85 -18.27 -1.67 -20.21
C GLN A 85 -17.21 -2.72 -20.57
N MET A 86 -16.10 -2.75 -19.82
CA MET A 86 -15.11 -3.82 -19.96
C MET A 86 -15.76 -5.18 -19.70
N ARG A 87 -15.52 -6.14 -20.58
CA ARG A 87 -15.93 -7.53 -20.37
C ARG A 87 -15.30 -8.04 -19.07
N LYS A 88 -16.12 -8.60 -18.20
CA LYS A 88 -15.68 -9.26 -16.97
C LYS A 88 -15.43 -10.74 -17.26
N TYR A 89 -14.29 -11.24 -16.80
CA TYR A 89 -13.87 -12.62 -16.94
C TYR A 89 -13.88 -13.32 -15.57
N THR A 90 -14.05 -14.63 -15.56
CA THR A 90 -13.66 -15.41 -14.39
C THR A 90 -12.12 -15.43 -14.30
N PHE A 91 -11.57 -15.67 -13.11
CA PHE A 91 -10.11 -15.68 -12.96
C PHE A 91 -9.44 -16.75 -13.82
N LEU A 92 -10.07 -17.94 -13.90
CA LEU A 92 -9.62 -19.05 -14.74
C LEU A 92 -9.65 -18.67 -16.22
N ASP A 93 -10.75 -18.12 -16.71
CA ASP A 93 -10.87 -17.70 -18.12
C ASP A 93 -9.82 -16.64 -18.47
N ALA A 94 -9.55 -15.71 -17.53
CA ALA A 94 -8.52 -14.70 -17.72
C ALA A 94 -7.12 -15.33 -17.82
N ILE A 95 -6.80 -16.33 -17.01
CA ILE A 95 -5.51 -17.06 -17.11
C ILE A 95 -5.41 -17.77 -18.46
N LEU A 96 -6.46 -18.48 -18.89
CA LEU A 96 -6.47 -19.18 -20.16
C LEU A 96 -6.28 -18.22 -21.33
N ALA A 97 -6.98 -17.09 -21.33
CA ALA A 97 -6.80 -16.04 -22.33
C ALA A 97 -5.35 -15.51 -22.34
N HIS A 98 -4.75 -15.27 -21.18
CA HIS A 98 -3.32 -14.89 -21.11
C HIS A 98 -2.40 -16.00 -21.65
N LYS A 99 -2.68 -17.28 -21.38
CA LYS A 99 -1.91 -18.41 -21.94
C LYS A 99 -2.01 -18.48 -23.46
N GLU A 100 -3.21 -18.28 -24.03
CA GLU A 100 -3.42 -18.23 -25.48
C GLU A 100 -2.65 -17.08 -26.13
N LEU A 101 -2.65 -15.89 -25.51
CA LEU A 101 -1.88 -14.74 -26.00
C LEU A 101 -0.37 -14.98 -26.00
N HIS A 102 0.13 -15.76 -25.03
CA HIS A 102 1.56 -16.06 -24.87
C HIS A 102 1.99 -17.32 -25.62
N HIS A 103 1.10 -17.92 -26.41
CA HIS A 103 1.41 -19.05 -27.25
C HIS A 103 2.62 -18.74 -28.18
N PRO A 104 3.47 -19.74 -28.50
CA PRO A 104 4.65 -19.55 -29.36
C PRO A 104 4.38 -18.90 -30.72
N SER A 105 3.16 -19.03 -31.24
CA SER A 105 2.74 -18.39 -32.50
C SER A 105 2.39 -16.91 -32.38
N MET A 106 2.22 -16.40 -31.16
CA MET A 106 1.78 -15.04 -30.86
C MET A 106 2.93 -14.24 -30.24
N ILE A 107 2.94 -14.04 -28.92
CA ILE A 107 3.96 -13.26 -28.22
C ILE A 107 5.23 -14.11 -27.97
N ASN A 108 5.11 -15.43 -27.93
CA ASN A 108 6.22 -16.38 -27.71
C ASN A 108 6.98 -16.16 -26.39
N VAL A 109 6.25 -15.94 -25.30
CA VAL A 109 6.80 -15.85 -23.94
C VAL A 109 5.92 -16.66 -22.99
N PRO A 110 6.00 -18.01 -23.01
CA PRO A 110 5.12 -18.86 -22.21
C PRO A 110 5.33 -18.67 -20.69
N ASP A 111 6.54 -18.35 -20.25
CA ASP A 111 6.90 -18.16 -18.84
C ASP A 111 6.63 -16.73 -18.32
N ALA A 112 5.78 -15.95 -18.99
CA ALA A 112 5.54 -14.57 -18.59
C ALA A 112 4.93 -14.48 -17.17
N PRO A 113 5.35 -13.50 -16.35
CA PRO A 113 4.77 -13.33 -15.02
C PRO A 113 3.35 -12.79 -15.12
N LEU A 114 2.42 -13.41 -14.38
CA LEU A 114 1.05 -12.95 -14.27
C LEU A 114 0.96 -11.95 -13.12
N ASN A 115 0.66 -10.69 -13.44
CA ASN A 115 0.46 -9.63 -12.47
C ASN A 115 -1.02 -9.32 -12.31
N VAL A 116 -1.42 -9.03 -11.08
CA VAL A 116 -2.74 -8.51 -10.75
C VAL A 116 -2.62 -7.09 -10.26
N ARG A 117 -3.51 -6.24 -10.76
CA ARG A 117 -3.67 -4.86 -10.38
C ARG A 117 -5.05 -4.70 -9.75
N LEU A 118 -5.07 -4.45 -8.45
CA LEU A 118 -6.27 -4.16 -7.68
C LEU A 118 -6.38 -2.65 -7.47
N GLU A 119 -7.55 -2.13 -7.81
CA GLU A 119 -7.91 -0.73 -7.58
C GLU A 119 -8.95 -0.68 -6.47
N MET A 120 -8.69 0.15 -5.46
CA MET A 120 -9.34 0.08 -4.16
C MET A 120 -9.83 1.44 -3.70
N ASP A 121 -10.94 1.48 -2.98
CA ASP A 121 -11.43 2.67 -2.33
C ASP A 121 -10.83 2.87 -0.94
N LEU A 122 -10.05 3.93 -0.78
CA LEU A 122 -9.41 4.29 0.48
C LEU A 122 -10.27 5.20 1.36
N THR A 123 -11.49 5.54 0.91
CA THR A 123 -12.38 6.37 1.70
C THR A 123 -12.77 5.68 3.02
N THR A 124 -12.84 6.47 4.09
CA THR A 124 -13.38 6.02 5.37
C THR A 124 -14.58 6.89 5.74
N ASP A 125 -15.34 6.50 6.77
CA ASP A 125 -16.45 7.28 7.31
C ASP A 125 -16.11 8.76 7.56
N LYS A 126 -14.84 9.05 7.87
CA LYS A 126 -14.36 10.40 8.12
C LYS A 126 -13.88 11.03 6.80
N LYS A 127 -14.54 12.10 6.38
CA LYS A 127 -14.33 12.82 5.10
C LYS A 127 -12.89 13.16 4.72
N ASN A 128 -11.97 13.30 5.69
CA ASN A 128 -10.56 13.65 5.45
C ASN A 128 -9.59 12.59 6.01
N LYS A 129 -10.09 11.40 6.35
CA LYS A 129 -9.25 10.28 6.78
C LYS A 129 -9.34 9.21 5.71
N PHE A 130 -8.19 8.81 5.20
CA PHE A 130 -8.06 7.73 4.24
C PHE A 130 -7.40 6.52 4.92
N VAL A 131 -7.52 5.36 4.30
CA VAL A 131 -6.74 4.19 4.70
C VAL A 131 -5.25 4.53 4.54
N ASP A 132 -4.48 4.25 5.59
CA ASP A 132 -3.05 4.56 5.60
C ASP A 132 -2.30 3.69 4.59
N LYS A 133 -1.22 4.24 4.02
CA LYS A 133 -0.32 3.48 3.15
C LYS A 133 0.32 2.35 3.94
N TYR A 134 0.18 1.13 3.43
CA TYR A 134 0.83 -0.03 4.02
C TYR A 134 1.57 -0.84 2.96
N HIS A 135 2.57 -1.57 3.44
CA HIS A 135 3.25 -2.62 2.71
C HIS A 135 3.17 -3.86 3.57
N LYS A 136 2.94 -5.00 2.94
CA LYS A 136 2.85 -6.28 3.64
C LYS A 136 3.56 -7.35 2.82
N ILE A 137 4.05 -8.36 3.53
CA ILE A 137 4.55 -9.58 2.93
C ILE A 137 3.52 -10.65 3.25
N ILE A 138 3.09 -11.37 2.23
CA ILE A 138 2.15 -12.47 2.32
C ILE A 138 2.84 -13.76 1.90
N GLU A 139 2.59 -14.85 2.62
CA GLU A 139 2.98 -16.18 2.17
C GLU A 139 1.85 -16.74 1.31
N LEU A 140 2.16 -17.07 0.05
CA LEU A 140 1.22 -17.70 -0.85
C LEU A 140 1.29 -19.24 -0.71
N PRO A 141 0.17 -19.96 -0.90
CA PRO A 141 0.14 -21.42 -0.87
C PRO A 141 1.13 -22.05 -1.85
N TYR A 142 1.21 -21.51 -3.07
CA TYR A 142 2.19 -21.91 -4.07
C TYR A 142 3.21 -20.79 -4.27
N PRO A 143 4.33 -20.82 -3.55
CA PRO A 143 5.35 -19.79 -3.66
C PRO A 143 6.08 -19.92 -5.00
N TYR A 144 6.37 -18.77 -5.60
CA TYR A 144 7.22 -18.67 -6.78
C TYR A 144 8.45 -17.82 -6.47
N ASP A 145 9.46 -17.92 -7.32
CA ASP A 145 10.66 -17.10 -7.16
C ASP A 145 10.39 -15.63 -7.55
N HIS A 146 10.61 -14.75 -6.58
CA HIS A 146 10.44 -13.31 -6.72
C HIS A 146 11.73 -12.60 -7.15
N GLY A 147 12.87 -13.30 -7.12
CA GLY A 147 14.17 -12.78 -7.59
C GLY A 147 14.72 -11.61 -6.77
N GLU A 148 14.23 -11.39 -5.55
CA GLU A 148 14.77 -10.37 -4.64
C GLU A 148 15.63 -11.04 -3.55
N ASP A 149 16.89 -10.63 -3.46
CA ASP A 149 17.74 -11.04 -2.35
C ASP A 149 17.37 -10.24 -1.09
N ARG A 150 16.72 -10.91 -0.14
CA ARG A 150 16.28 -10.30 1.13
C ARG A 150 17.28 -10.57 2.24
N THR A 151 17.88 -9.49 2.74
CA THR A 151 18.80 -9.54 3.87
C THR A 151 18.04 -9.42 5.20
N ILE A 152 18.14 -10.46 6.03
CA ILE A 152 17.45 -10.56 7.32
C ILE A 152 18.48 -10.55 8.46
N LEU A 153 18.26 -9.66 9.43
CA LEU A 153 18.95 -9.63 10.71
C LEU A 153 18.00 -10.14 11.79
N ALA A 154 18.40 -11.16 12.55
CA ALA A 154 17.59 -11.70 13.63
C ALA A 154 18.26 -11.55 15.00
N PHE A 155 17.49 -11.11 15.99
CA PHE A 155 17.95 -10.95 17.37
C PHE A 155 17.37 -12.01 18.30
N CYS A 156 18.25 -12.71 19.02
CA CYS A 156 17.92 -13.74 20.01
C CYS A 156 18.98 -13.80 21.11
N GLU A 157 18.58 -14.14 22.34
CA GLU A 157 19.50 -14.40 23.45
C GLU A 157 19.90 -15.88 23.55
N SER A 158 18.98 -16.80 23.24
CA SER A 158 19.24 -18.24 23.29
C SER A 158 20.14 -18.71 22.14
N THR A 159 21.23 -19.42 22.46
CA THR A 159 22.18 -19.98 21.48
C THR A 159 21.54 -20.98 20.53
N LYS A 160 20.60 -21.81 21.01
CA LYS A 160 19.87 -22.77 20.17
C LYS A 160 19.06 -22.06 19.07
N MET A 161 18.29 -21.05 19.46
CA MET A 161 17.51 -20.24 18.53
C MET A 161 18.40 -19.50 17.53
N MET A 162 19.60 -19.08 17.95
CA MET A 162 20.55 -18.44 17.05
C MET A 162 21.03 -19.38 15.94
N GLU A 163 21.33 -20.63 16.27
CA GLU A 163 21.73 -21.66 15.30
C GLU A 163 20.59 -21.99 14.34
N GLU A 164 19.38 -22.18 14.87
CA GLU A 164 18.18 -22.44 14.05
C GLU A 164 17.86 -21.29 13.10
N ALA A 165 17.98 -20.05 13.55
CA ALA A 165 17.78 -18.86 12.72
C ALA A 165 18.84 -18.73 11.61
N ARG A 166 20.10 -19.09 11.89
CA ARG A 166 21.15 -19.16 10.84
C ARG A 166 20.83 -20.23 9.81
N ASN A 167 20.42 -21.41 10.27
CA ASN A 167 20.02 -22.51 9.38
C ASN A 167 18.76 -22.17 8.55
N ALA A 168 17.88 -21.31 9.07
CA ALA A 168 16.71 -20.84 8.36
C ALA A 168 17.01 -19.83 7.23
N GLY A 169 18.25 -19.33 7.14
CA GLY A 169 18.69 -18.40 6.09
C GLY A 169 18.80 -16.94 6.54
N ALA A 170 18.83 -16.64 7.85
CA ALA A 170 19.15 -15.30 8.32
C ALA A 170 20.63 -14.98 8.06
N MET A 171 20.90 -13.80 7.47
CA MET A 171 22.25 -13.36 7.10
C MET A 171 23.13 -13.12 8.33
N LEU A 172 22.57 -12.48 9.35
CA LEU A 172 23.25 -12.23 10.61
C LEU A 172 22.29 -12.52 11.76
N VAL A 173 22.80 -13.24 12.75
CA VAL A 173 22.06 -13.58 13.96
C VAL A 173 22.93 -13.32 15.17
N GLY A 174 22.39 -12.61 16.15
CA GLY A 174 23.05 -12.46 17.45
C GLY A 174 22.18 -11.80 18.51
N GLY A 175 22.71 -11.74 19.72
CA GLY A 175 22.06 -11.07 20.85
C GLY A 175 22.76 -9.77 21.20
N LYS A 176 23.17 -9.68 22.47
CA LYS A 176 23.78 -8.51 23.12
C LYS A 176 25.00 -7.96 22.38
N ASP A 177 25.84 -8.86 21.86
CA ASP A 177 27.11 -8.50 21.24
C ASP A 177 26.93 -7.85 19.87
N VAL A 178 25.92 -8.30 19.11
CA VAL A 178 25.57 -7.68 17.82
C VAL A 178 24.94 -6.31 18.05
N ILE A 179 24.11 -6.15 19.08
CA ILE A 179 23.53 -4.84 19.46
C ILE A 179 24.64 -3.83 19.78
N LYS A 180 25.63 -4.20 20.60
CA LYS A 180 26.79 -3.35 20.90
C LYS A 180 27.64 -3.05 19.67
N SER A 181 27.80 -4.03 18.77
CA SER A 181 28.51 -3.85 17.50
C SER A 181 27.80 -2.85 16.57
N ILE A 182 26.46 -2.86 16.57
CA ILE A 182 25.63 -1.90 15.83
C ILE A 182 25.76 -0.49 16.42
N GLU A 183 25.71 -0.35 17.75
CA GLU A 183 25.89 0.94 18.43
C GLU A 183 27.25 1.56 18.15
N ARG A 184 28.31 0.74 18.11
CA ARG A 184 29.67 1.16 17.78
C ARG A 184 29.88 1.44 16.29
N GLY A 185 28.89 1.14 15.44
CA GLY A 185 28.97 1.36 13.99
C GLY A 185 29.84 0.34 13.24
N LEU A 186 30.14 -0.82 13.83
CA LEU A 186 30.88 -1.90 13.17
C LEU A 186 30.03 -2.64 12.13
N THR A 187 28.71 -2.62 12.30
CA THR A 187 27.74 -3.24 11.40
C THR A 187 26.82 -2.18 10.82
N VAL A 188 26.67 -2.20 9.50
CA VAL A 188 25.94 -1.18 8.75
C VAL A 188 24.47 -1.62 8.63
N LEU A 189 23.60 -1.03 9.45
CA LEU A 189 22.15 -1.30 9.44
C LEU A 189 21.44 -1.08 8.09
N PRO A 190 21.87 -0.15 7.20
CA PRO A 190 21.34 -0.06 5.84
C PRO A 190 21.38 -1.35 5.03
N ASP A 191 22.34 -2.24 5.30
CA ASP A 191 22.53 -3.47 4.52
C ASP A 191 21.44 -4.50 4.80
N PHE A 192 20.73 -4.37 5.93
CA PHE A 192 19.64 -5.27 6.33
C PHE A 192 18.28 -4.65 6.00
N GLN A 193 17.51 -5.34 5.18
CA GLN A 193 16.14 -4.91 4.82
C GLN A 193 15.16 -5.19 5.96
N TYR A 194 15.25 -6.37 6.58
CA TYR A 194 14.34 -6.83 7.62
C TYR A 194 15.08 -7.12 8.92
N VAL A 195 14.49 -6.69 10.03
CA VAL A 195 15.02 -6.91 11.38
C VAL A 195 13.95 -7.62 12.19
N LEU A 196 14.24 -8.86 12.56
CA LEU A 196 13.37 -9.72 13.36
C LEU A 196 13.94 -9.86 14.77
N ALA A 197 13.07 -10.03 15.76
CA ALA A 197 13.49 -10.25 17.13
C ALA A 197 12.61 -11.26 17.84
N HIS A 198 13.23 -12.00 18.76
CA HIS A 198 12.55 -12.79 19.78
C HIS A 198 12.30 -11.92 21.03
N PRO A 199 11.17 -12.05 21.75
CA PRO A 199 10.87 -11.23 22.92
C PRO A 199 11.92 -11.26 24.04
N ASP A 200 12.76 -12.29 24.13
CA ASP A 200 13.80 -12.39 25.16
C ASP A 200 14.79 -11.21 25.12
N ILE A 201 15.10 -10.69 23.92
CA ILE A 201 16.12 -9.64 23.75
C ILE A 201 15.58 -8.22 23.96
N LEU A 202 14.30 -8.07 24.34
CA LEU A 202 13.63 -6.76 24.48
C LEU A 202 14.24 -5.85 25.54
N THR A 203 15.01 -6.38 26.48
CA THR A 203 15.70 -5.60 27.52
C THR A 203 16.83 -4.74 26.94
N GLU A 204 17.48 -5.20 25.87
CA GLU A 204 18.69 -4.56 25.31
C GLU A 204 18.43 -3.88 23.96
N LEU A 205 17.42 -4.36 23.24
CA LEU A 205 16.99 -3.84 21.95
C LEU A 205 16.60 -2.33 21.94
N PRO A 206 16.14 -1.68 23.03
CA PRO A 206 15.84 -0.25 23.06
C PRO A 206 17.05 0.65 22.74
N ALA A 207 18.27 0.18 22.98
CA ALA A 207 19.48 0.98 22.78
C ALA A 207 19.72 1.32 21.29
N ILE A 208 19.33 0.43 20.38
CA ILE A 208 19.41 0.65 18.92
C ILE A 208 18.13 1.25 18.31
N ARG A 209 17.13 1.62 19.13
CA ARG A 209 15.84 2.17 18.66
C ARG A 209 16.00 3.43 17.80
N GLY A 210 16.91 4.32 18.20
CA GLY A 210 17.18 5.56 17.47
C GLY A 210 17.76 5.32 16.06
N LEU A 211 18.49 4.21 15.88
CA LEU A 211 19.11 3.82 14.62
C LEU A 211 18.13 3.10 13.70
N LEU A 212 17.33 2.18 14.23
CA LEU A 212 16.35 1.41 13.45
C LEU A 212 15.12 2.23 13.02
N ARG A 213 14.72 3.24 13.82
CA ARG A 213 13.56 4.12 13.56
C ARG A 213 12.28 3.31 13.22
N LYS A 214 11.90 3.28 11.94
CA LYS A 214 10.69 2.57 11.44
C LYS A 214 10.89 1.07 11.30
N ARG A 215 12.14 0.59 11.22
CA ARG A 215 12.50 -0.83 11.13
C ARG A 215 12.62 -1.51 12.50
N TYR A 216 12.26 -0.79 13.57
CA TYR A 216 12.31 -1.34 14.91
C TYR A 216 11.26 -2.47 15.06
N PRO A 217 11.66 -3.65 15.56
CA PRO A 217 10.74 -4.77 15.69
C PRO A 217 9.67 -4.47 16.76
N THR A 218 8.41 -4.54 16.37
CA THR A 218 7.25 -4.36 17.25
C THR A 218 6.21 -5.44 16.97
N LEU A 219 5.36 -5.75 17.96
CA LEU A 219 4.22 -6.66 17.78
C LEU A 219 3.28 -6.15 16.67
N GLN A 220 3.07 -4.84 16.58
CA GLN A 220 2.21 -4.23 15.57
C GLN A 220 2.75 -4.43 14.14
N ASN A 221 4.06 -4.41 13.97
CA ASN A 221 4.71 -4.64 12.67
C ASN A 221 4.86 -6.14 12.36
N GLY A 222 4.53 -7.04 13.29
CA GLY A 222 4.70 -8.49 13.12
C GLY A 222 6.17 -8.96 13.08
N LEU A 223 7.11 -8.10 13.45
CA LEU A 223 8.56 -8.38 13.42
C LEU A 223 9.10 -8.94 14.75
N LEU A 224 8.27 -8.90 15.79
CA LEU A 224 8.56 -9.46 17.11
C LEU A 224 7.72 -10.71 17.30
N THR A 225 8.36 -11.88 17.34
CA THR A 225 7.67 -13.19 17.30
C THR A 225 8.38 -14.23 18.18
N LEU A 226 7.61 -15.23 18.63
CA LEU A 226 8.14 -16.38 19.38
C LEU A 226 8.77 -17.41 18.44
N ASP A 227 8.11 -17.71 17.32
CA ASP A 227 8.66 -18.56 16.28
C ASP A 227 9.50 -17.74 15.29
N LEU A 228 10.78 -17.57 15.61
CA LEU A 228 11.69 -16.83 14.75
C LEU A 228 11.97 -17.58 13.43
N VAL A 229 12.04 -18.90 13.46
CA VAL A 229 12.40 -19.74 12.30
C VAL A 229 11.31 -19.70 11.25
N GLY A 230 10.04 -19.89 11.65
CA GLY A 230 8.89 -19.76 10.76
C GLY A 230 8.82 -18.37 10.14
N MET A 231 9.06 -17.33 10.94
CA MET A 231 9.04 -15.96 10.43
C MET A 231 10.18 -15.66 9.46
N ILE A 232 11.40 -16.15 9.69
CA ILE A 232 12.49 -16.00 8.73
C ILE A 232 12.09 -16.62 7.39
N LYS A 233 11.55 -17.85 7.41
CA LYS A 233 11.10 -18.54 6.18
C LYS A 233 9.96 -17.77 5.48
N HIS A 234 9.01 -17.23 6.23
CA HIS A 234 7.94 -16.38 5.71
C HIS A 234 8.50 -15.13 5.02
N TYR A 235 9.48 -14.46 5.62
CA TYR A 235 10.09 -13.27 5.00
C TYR A 235 10.99 -13.60 3.80
N ILE A 236 11.59 -14.79 3.75
CA ILE A 236 12.36 -15.25 2.59
C ILE A 236 11.43 -15.61 1.43
N LYS A 237 10.40 -16.42 1.66
CA LYS A 237 9.51 -16.93 0.60
C LYS A 237 8.34 -16.00 0.26
N GLY A 238 7.93 -15.18 1.21
CA GLY A 238 6.74 -14.37 1.09
C GLY A 238 6.86 -13.33 -0.01
N ILE A 239 5.73 -12.93 -0.57
CA ILE A 239 5.67 -11.95 -1.64
C ILE A 239 5.26 -10.62 -1.05
N LYS A 240 6.05 -9.60 -1.37
CA LYS A 240 5.81 -8.24 -0.90
C LYS A 240 4.84 -7.55 -1.86
N TYR A 241 3.79 -6.95 -1.32
CA TYR A 241 2.97 -6.00 -2.06
C TYR A 241 2.89 -4.68 -1.30
N ASN A 242 2.76 -3.59 -2.07
CA ASN A 242 2.69 -2.24 -1.54
C ASN A 242 1.39 -1.60 -2.01
N MET A 243 0.61 -1.05 -1.09
CA MET A 243 -0.52 -0.21 -1.45
C MET A 243 -0.01 1.20 -1.76
N GLN A 244 -0.06 1.54 -3.05
CA GLN A 244 0.22 2.87 -3.54
C GLN A 244 -1.07 3.67 -3.58
N VAL A 245 -0.97 4.98 -3.40
CA VAL A 245 -2.10 5.89 -3.60
C VAL A 245 -1.92 6.51 -4.98
N ASP A 246 -2.99 6.63 -5.75
CA ASP A 246 -2.94 7.29 -7.05
C ASP A 246 -2.39 8.72 -6.87
N PRO A 247 -1.33 9.12 -7.61
CA PRO A 247 -0.78 10.47 -7.55
C PRO A 247 -1.81 11.59 -7.79
N TYR A 248 -2.90 11.28 -8.49
CA TYR A 248 -3.93 12.26 -8.85
C TYR A 248 -5.18 12.19 -7.98
N ASP A 249 -5.44 11.05 -7.34
CA ASP A 249 -6.62 10.82 -6.52
C ASP A 249 -6.24 10.14 -5.19
N GLU A 250 -6.25 10.93 -4.11
CA GLU A 250 -5.94 10.45 -2.76
C GLU A 250 -6.94 9.39 -2.25
N THR A 251 -8.11 9.31 -2.88
CA THR A 251 -9.16 8.36 -2.51
C THR A 251 -8.96 6.99 -3.15
N LEU A 252 -8.06 6.85 -4.14
CA LEU A 252 -7.84 5.62 -4.89
C LEU A 252 -6.51 4.96 -4.47
N GLY A 253 -6.61 3.69 -4.08
CA GLY A 253 -5.49 2.81 -3.82
C GLY A 253 -5.22 1.89 -4.99
N ILE A 254 -3.95 1.63 -5.28
CA ILE A 254 -3.49 0.70 -6.30
C ILE A 254 -2.54 -0.29 -5.64
N VAL A 255 -2.85 -1.58 -5.76
CA VAL A 255 -1.96 -2.68 -5.42
C VAL A 255 -1.64 -3.42 -6.70
N GLU A 256 -0.36 -3.47 -7.05
CA GLU A 256 0.14 -4.31 -8.15
C GLU A 256 1.05 -5.38 -7.56
N MET A 257 0.77 -6.64 -7.88
CA MET A 257 1.52 -7.79 -7.37
C MET A 257 1.57 -8.90 -8.42
N LYS A 258 2.70 -9.60 -8.51
CA LYS A 258 2.81 -10.85 -9.27
C LYS A 258 2.09 -11.97 -8.48
N ILE A 259 1.42 -12.89 -9.17
CA ILE A 259 0.73 -14.03 -8.52
C ILE A 259 1.42 -15.36 -8.85
N GLY A 260 2.09 -15.42 -9.99
CA GLY A 260 2.86 -16.57 -10.43
C GLY A 260 3.38 -16.36 -11.84
N GLN A 261 3.77 -17.45 -12.48
CA GLN A 261 4.11 -17.50 -13.90
C GLN A 261 2.95 -18.08 -14.69
N LEU A 262 2.82 -17.74 -15.96
CA LEU A 262 1.82 -18.37 -16.82
C LEU A 262 2.08 -19.86 -17.02
N SER A 263 3.30 -20.35 -16.86
CA SER A 263 3.62 -21.79 -16.93
C SER A 263 3.09 -22.60 -15.74
N ASP A 264 2.69 -21.94 -14.65
CA ASP A 264 2.08 -22.61 -13.50
C ASP A 264 0.68 -23.14 -13.83
N ASP A 265 0.22 -24.10 -13.02
CA ASP A 265 -1.13 -24.64 -13.12
C ASP A 265 -2.18 -23.55 -12.84
N PRO A 266 -3.25 -23.42 -13.65
CA PRO A 266 -4.23 -22.36 -13.44
C PRO A 266 -4.94 -22.45 -12.09
N THR A 267 -5.07 -23.65 -11.50
CA THR A 267 -5.71 -23.81 -10.19
C THR A 267 -4.84 -23.22 -9.07
N HIS A 268 -3.52 -23.45 -9.13
CA HIS A 268 -2.57 -22.87 -8.18
C HIS A 268 -2.59 -21.34 -8.22
N LEU A 269 -2.71 -20.75 -9.41
CA LEU A 269 -2.81 -19.30 -9.59
C LEU A 269 -4.11 -18.75 -9.00
N VAL A 270 -5.22 -19.48 -9.11
CA VAL A 270 -6.51 -19.10 -8.48
C VAL A 270 -6.37 -19.10 -6.96
N GLU A 271 -5.81 -20.16 -6.36
CA GLU A 271 -5.62 -20.25 -4.89
C GLU A 271 -4.68 -19.15 -4.37
N ASN A 272 -3.61 -18.85 -5.11
CA ASN A 272 -2.73 -17.73 -4.79
C ASN A 272 -3.46 -16.38 -4.85
N PHE A 273 -4.38 -16.19 -5.80
CA PHE A 273 -5.20 -14.99 -5.86
C PHE A 273 -6.22 -14.92 -4.71
N GLU A 274 -6.84 -16.04 -4.34
CA GLU A 274 -7.79 -16.10 -3.22
C GLU A 274 -7.14 -15.69 -1.90
N THR A 275 -5.93 -16.18 -1.62
CA THR A 275 -5.18 -15.80 -0.42
C THR A 275 -4.81 -14.32 -0.39
N LEU A 276 -4.38 -13.76 -1.53
CA LEU A 276 -4.15 -12.31 -1.68
C LEU A 276 -5.44 -11.52 -1.42
N PHE A 277 -6.56 -11.95 -2.00
CA PHE A 277 -7.84 -11.26 -1.89
C PHE A 277 -8.30 -11.20 -0.42
N LYS A 278 -8.28 -12.33 0.29
CA LYS A 278 -8.60 -12.42 1.73
C LYS A 278 -7.70 -11.52 2.59
N ASP A 279 -6.40 -11.49 2.29
CA ASP A 279 -5.45 -10.66 3.03
C ASP A 279 -5.72 -9.15 2.87
N ILE A 280 -6.06 -8.74 1.65
CA ILE A 280 -6.40 -7.35 1.34
C ILE A 280 -7.73 -6.96 1.99
N MET A 281 -8.73 -7.85 1.94
CA MET A 281 -10.03 -7.64 2.57
C MET A 281 -9.93 -7.47 4.10
N THR A 282 -8.93 -8.07 4.74
CA THR A 282 -8.65 -7.85 6.18
C THR A 282 -8.34 -6.38 6.51
N LYS A 283 -7.85 -5.61 5.53
CA LYS A 283 -7.59 -4.16 5.67
C LYS A 283 -8.76 -3.28 5.24
N ALA A 284 -9.88 -3.87 4.82
CA ALA A 284 -11.07 -3.14 4.45
C ALA A 284 -11.61 -2.35 5.66
N PRO A 285 -12.04 -1.10 5.47
CA PRO A 285 -12.73 -0.35 6.52
C PRO A 285 -14.10 -0.99 6.80
N LYS A 286 -14.42 -1.24 8.09
CA LYS A 286 -15.67 -1.89 8.55
C LYS A 286 -16.98 -1.23 8.08
N LYS A 287 -16.91 0.00 7.60
CA LYS A 287 -18.04 0.77 7.08
C LYS A 287 -17.58 1.51 5.83
N SER A 288 -17.55 0.84 4.67
CA SER A 288 -17.57 1.53 3.39
C SER A 288 -19.00 1.47 2.85
N LYS A 289 -19.69 2.60 2.81
CA LYS A 289 -20.93 2.75 2.06
C LYS A 289 -20.80 4.07 1.28
N PRO A 290 -20.96 4.10 -0.06
CA PRO A 290 -21.71 3.17 -0.91
C PRO A 290 -20.90 2.25 -1.87
N SER A 291 -19.57 2.31 -1.91
CA SER A 291 -18.73 1.54 -2.85
C SER A 291 -18.06 0.33 -2.18
N PRO A 292 -17.88 -0.81 -2.89
CA PRO A 292 -17.02 -1.89 -2.42
C PRO A 292 -15.58 -1.40 -2.22
N PHE A 293 -14.87 -2.02 -1.28
CA PHE A 293 -13.49 -1.68 -0.97
C PHE A 293 -12.55 -1.96 -2.15
N ILE A 294 -12.71 -3.09 -2.83
CA ILE A 294 -12.04 -3.37 -4.09
C ILE A 294 -13.02 -3.00 -5.21
N ILE A 295 -12.64 -2.01 -6.01
CA ILE A 295 -13.46 -1.51 -7.12
C ILE A 295 -13.23 -2.37 -8.36
N ARG A 296 -11.96 -2.67 -8.65
CA ARG A 296 -11.58 -3.35 -9.89
C ARG A 296 -10.38 -4.25 -9.69
N CYS A 297 -10.41 -5.37 -10.40
CA CYS A 297 -9.31 -6.30 -10.48
C CYS A 297 -8.95 -6.53 -11.94
N LEU A 298 -7.73 -6.14 -12.33
CA LEU A 298 -7.21 -6.35 -13.67
C LEU A 298 -6.06 -7.35 -13.61
N THR A 299 -6.11 -8.40 -14.43
CA THR A 299 -4.92 -9.20 -14.73
C THR A 299 -4.19 -8.59 -15.92
N GLN A 300 -2.87 -8.51 -15.79
CA GLN A 300 -1.99 -8.00 -16.83
C GLN A 300 -0.68 -8.78 -16.81
N THR A 301 -0.07 -8.90 -17.98
CA THR A 301 1.27 -9.46 -18.15
C THR A 301 2.16 -8.36 -18.70
N PRO A 302 3.42 -8.23 -18.27
CA PRO A 302 4.27 -7.13 -18.74
C PRO A 302 4.61 -7.24 -20.23
N SER A 303 4.55 -8.45 -20.79
CA SER A 303 4.80 -8.73 -22.22
C SER A 303 3.66 -8.29 -23.13
N SER A 304 2.42 -8.20 -22.60
CA SER A 304 1.24 -7.80 -23.36
C SER A 304 0.70 -6.44 -22.89
N LYS A 305 -0.11 -5.80 -23.72
CA LYS A 305 -0.84 -4.57 -23.34
C LYS A 305 -2.24 -4.86 -22.83
N GLU A 306 -2.67 -6.13 -22.90
CA GLU A 306 -4.03 -6.52 -22.60
C GLU A 306 -4.26 -6.55 -21.09
N LYS A 307 -5.41 -5.99 -20.69
CA LYS A 307 -5.84 -5.93 -19.29
C LYS A 307 -7.22 -6.57 -19.21
N LEU A 308 -7.29 -7.73 -18.60
CA LEU A 308 -8.54 -8.46 -18.47
C LEU A 308 -9.15 -8.13 -17.12
N ASN A 309 -10.39 -7.63 -17.13
CA ASN A 309 -11.12 -7.30 -15.92
C ASN A 309 -11.75 -8.56 -15.32
N ILE A 310 -11.59 -8.77 -14.03
CA ILE A 310 -12.05 -9.97 -13.33
C ILE A 310 -13.35 -9.67 -12.59
N ASP A 311 -14.29 -10.61 -12.64
CA ASP A 311 -15.45 -10.60 -11.77
C ASP A 311 -15.07 -11.05 -10.36
N LEU A 312 -15.32 -10.18 -9.37
CA LEU A 312 -14.99 -10.41 -7.97
C LEU A 312 -16.14 -11.06 -7.18
N SER A 313 -17.33 -11.14 -7.78
CA SER A 313 -18.53 -11.70 -7.15
C SER A 313 -18.34 -13.09 -6.52
N PRO A 314 -17.60 -14.04 -7.14
CA PRO A 314 -17.39 -15.37 -6.56
C PRO A 314 -16.56 -15.38 -5.28
N PHE A 315 -15.63 -14.43 -5.13
CA PHE A 315 -14.71 -14.38 -3.98
C PHE A 315 -15.35 -13.76 -2.75
N VAL A 316 -16.29 -12.82 -2.96
CA VAL A 316 -17.05 -12.18 -1.87
C VAL A 316 -18.09 -13.14 -1.28
N LYS A 317 -18.79 -13.91 -2.12
CA LYS A 317 -19.87 -14.82 -1.66
C LYS A 317 -19.38 -15.98 -0.79
N LYS A 318 -18.18 -16.50 -1.06
CA LYS A 318 -17.57 -17.56 -0.23
C LYS A 318 -17.43 -17.13 1.24
N GLU A 319 -17.22 -15.84 1.51
CA GLU A 319 -17.09 -15.35 2.89
C GLU A 319 -18.45 -15.27 3.61
N GLU A 320 -19.54 -14.97 2.88
CA GLU A 320 -20.90 -14.89 3.46
C GLU A 320 -21.48 -16.27 3.81
N GLU A 321 -21.18 -17.30 3.01
CA GLU A 321 -21.63 -18.68 3.27
C GLU A 321 -20.84 -19.33 4.42
N GLU A 322 -19.54 -19.04 4.56
CA GLU A 322 -18.71 -19.51 5.68
C GLU A 322 -19.11 -18.87 7.04
N GLU A 323 -19.63 -17.64 7.06
CA GLU A 323 -20.12 -16.97 8.28
C GLU A 323 -21.52 -17.45 8.71
N SER A 324 -22.37 -17.90 7.79
CA SER A 324 -23.73 -18.36 8.13
C SER A 324 -23.80 -19.76 8.75
N ASP A 325 -22.80 -20.60 8.52
CA ASP A 325 -22.77 -21.98 9.03
C ASP A 325 -22.22 -22.08 10.47
N SER A 326 -21.70 -20.99 11.06
CA SER A 326 -21.17 -20.99 12.44
C SER A 326 -22.14 -20.52 13.52
N ASP A 327 -23.33 -20.04 13.17
CA ASP A 327 -24.30 -19.44 14.11
C ASP A 327 -25.61 -20.25 14.29
N SER A 328 -25.64 -21.51 13.86
CA SER A 328 -26.82 -22.38 14.02
C SER A 328 -26.55 -23.61 14.88
N ASP A 329 -26.26 -23.41 16.16
CA ASP A 329 -26.46 -24.42 17.20
C ASP A 329 -26.56 -23.71 18.56
N ASP A 330 -27.75 -23.20 18.88
CA ASP A 330 -28.26 -22.99 20.25
C ASP A 330 -29.73 -22.51 20.17
N GLU A 331 -30.65 -23.43 19.82
CA GLU A 331 -32.09 -23.22 20.07
C GLU A 331 -32.46 -23.77 21.47
N ASP A 332 -32.63 -22.84 22.41
CA ASP A 332 -33.16 -23.08 23.76
C ASP A 332 -34.59 -23.68 23.73
N GLU A 333 -34.75 -24.83 24.39
CA GLU A 333 -36.04 -25.43 24.73
C GLU A 333 -36.87 -24.49 25.65
N SER A 334 -37.83 -23.77 25.07
CA SER A 334 -38.83 -23.01 25.82
C SER A 334 -39.91 -23.93 26.41
N ASN A 335 -39.69 -24.32 27.66
CA ASN A 335 -40.58 -25.16 28.46
C ASN A 335 -41.92 -24.44 28.76
N LYS A 336 -43.03 -25.00 28.24
CA LYS A 336 -44.42 -24.61 28.50
C LYS A 336 -44.73 -24.64 30.01
N LYS A 337 -45.03 -23.50 30.63
CA LYS A 337 -45.80 -23.43 31.88
C LYS A 337 -47.23 -22.98 31.60
N ILE A 338 -48.14 -23.95 31.79
CA ILE A 338 -49.59 -23.84 31.81
C ILE A 338 -50.00 -23.03 33.05
N ARG A 339 -50.85 -22.01 32.88
CA ARG A 339 -51.55 -21.31 33.98
C ARG A 339 -52.86 -22.05 34.28
N ILE A 340 -53.12 -22.30 35.56
CA ILE A 340 -54.45 -22.49 36.16
C ILE A 340 -54.97 -21.11 36.57
#